data_AF-A0A8J6XSX6-F1
#
_entry.id   AF-A0A8J6XSX6-F1
#
_cell.length_a   1.000
_cell.length_b   1.000
_cell.length_c   1.000
_cell.angle_alpha   90.00
_cell.angle_beta   90.00
_cell.angle_gamma   90.00
#
_symmetry.space_group_name_H-M   'P 1'
#
loop_
_entity.id
_entity.type
_entity.pdbx_description
1 polymer ?
#
loop_
_entity_poly.entity_id
_entity_poly.type
_entity_poly.pdbx_seq_one_letter_code
_entity_poly.pdbx_strand_id
1 'polypeptide(L)'
;MHDPIPEVGKWLGSVVQGHLRYYGVPLNGRALRQFRWRVTWLWHRTLSRRSHKGYVTWERMERYIDRFIPPVRIYHPYPIQRLGVRIRGRSPVR
;
A
#
# COMPACT_ATOMS: atom_id res chain seq x y z
N MET A 1 8.50 19.46 -1.27
CA MET A 1 7.80 18.42 -2.06
C MET A 1 7.17 19.07 -3.29
N HIS A 2 8.01 19.36 -4.30
CA HIS A 2 7.65 20.15 -5.48
C HIS A 2 7.57 19.31 -6.76
N ASP A 3 7.68 17.99 -6.65
CA ASP A 3 7.68 17.09 -7.81
C ASP A 3 6.30 16.99 -8.46
N PRO A 4 6.20 16.77 -9.78
CA PRO A 4 4.92 16.62 -10.45
C PRO A 4 4.04 15.55 -9.79
N ILE A 5 2.72 15.78 -9.74
CA ILE A 5 1.74 14.83 -9.16
C ILE A 5 1.92 13.41 -9.71
N PRO A 6 2.14 13.19 -11.03
CA PRO A 6 2.34 11.84 -11.55
C PRO A 6 3.57 11.12 -10.99
N GLU A 7 4.66 11.84 -10.72
CA GLU A 7 5.91 11.24 -10.20
C GLU A 7 5.74 10.84 -8.73
N VAL A 8 5.17 11.73 -7.92
CA VAL A 8 4.81 11.42 -6.53
C VAL A 8 3.84 10.24 -6.48
N GLY A 9 2.83 10.24 -7.36
CA GLY A 9 1.82 9.18 -7.43
C GLY A 9 2.42 7.82 -7.74
N LYS A 10 3.28 7.72 -8.78
CA LYS A 10 3.99 6.47 -9.12
C LYS A 10 4.83 5.96 -7.96
N TRP A 11 5.59 6.84 -7.31
CA TRP A 11 6.42 6.47 -6.18
C TRP A 11 5.59 5.96 -4.99
N LEU A 12 4.52 6.70 -4.62
CA LEU A 12 3.59 6.27 -3.57
C LEU A 12 2.94 4.92 -3.91
N GLY A 13 2.56 4.73 -5.17
CA GLY A 13 2.02 3.46 -5.67
C GLY A 13 2.97 2.29 -5.42
N SER A 14 4.26 2.44 -5.75
CA SER A 14 5.28 1.42 -5.50
C SER A 14 5.47 1.10 -4.01
N VAL A 15 5.49 2.14 -3.15
CA VAL A 15 5.62 1.96 -1.70
C VAL A 15 4.40 1.22 -1.13
N VAL A 16 3.19 1.65 -1.48
CA VAL A 16 1.95 1.00 -1.03
C VAL A 16 1.88 -0.44 -1.55
N GLN A 17 2.23 -0.66 -2.82
CA GLN A 17 2.26 -2.00 -3.42
C GLN A 17 3.21 -2.94 -2.66
N GLY A 18 4.42 -2.47 -2.33
CA GLY A 18 5.38 -3.24 -1.54
C GLY A 18 4.84 -3.60 -0.16
N HIS A 19 4.25 -2.63 0.54
CA HIS A 19 3.64 -2.86 1.85
C HIS A 19 2.47 -3.86 1.79
N LEU A 20 1.57 -3.70 0.82
CA LEU A 20 0.42 -4.59 0.64
C LEU A 20 0.86 -6.01 0.30
N ARG A 21 1.89 -6.17 -0.54
CA ARG A 21 2.47 -7.48 -0.84
C ARG A 21 3.03 -8.12 0.42
N TYR A 22 3.86 -7.41 1.19
CA TYR A 22 4.49 -7.99 2.38
C TYR A 22 3.48 -8.39 3.47
N TYR A 23 2.55 -7.50 3.79
CA TYR A 23 1.59 -7.67 4.89
C TYR A 23 0.23 -8.25 4.45
N GLY A 24 0.09 -8.62 3.18
CA GLY A 24 -1.10 -9.19 2.56
C GLY A 24 -1.40 -10.63 2.98
N VAL A 25 -1.40 -10.93 4.28
CA VAL A 25 -1.74 -12.24 4.86
C VAL A 25 -3.20 -12.26 5.33
N PRO A 26 -3.82 -13.45 5.49
CA PRO A 26 -5.21 -13.53 5.94
C PRO A 26 -5.41 -12.84 7.30
N LEU A 27 -6.63 -12.35 7.54
CA LEU A 27 -7.04 -11.57 8.73
C LEU A 27 -6.40 -10.17 8.87
N ASN A 28 -5.42 -9.80 8.03
CA ASN A 28 -4.79 -8.46 8.11
C ASN A 28 -5.49 -7.38 7.25
N GLY A 29 -6.60 -7.72 6.59
CA GLY A 29 -7.28 -6.83 5.63
C GLY A 29 -7.76 -5.49 6.22
N ARG A 30 -8.06 -5.43 7.52
CA ARG A 30 -8.46 -4.17 8.19
C ARG A 30 -7.27 -3.22 8.30
N ALA A 31 -6.13 -3.69 8.79
CA ALA A 31 -4.93 -2.85 8.93
C ALA A 31 -4.44 -2.34 7.57
N LEU A 32 -4.48 -3.18 6.53
CA LEU A 32 -4.09 -2.78 5.17
C LEU A 32 -5.00 -1.68 4.59
N ARG A 33 -6.31 -1.74 4.85
CA ARG A 33 -7.25 -0.67 4.48
C ARG A 33 -6.95 0.62 5.21
N GLN A 34 -6.69 0.55 6.52
CA GLN A 34 -6.33 1.73 7.31
C GLN A 34 -5.03 2.36 6.82
N PHE A 35 -4.02 1.54 6.51
CA PHE A 35 -2.75 2.01 5.95
C PHE A 35 -2.97 2.75 4.62
N ARG A 36 -3.65 2.10 3.67
CA ARG A 36 -3.96 2.71 2.35
C ARG A 36 -4.74 4.02 2.51
N TRP A 37 -5.74 4.06 3.40
CA TRP A 37 -6.53 5.26 3.67
C TRP A 37 -5.68 6.38 4.27
N ARG A 38 -4.81 6.07 5.24
CA ARG A 38 -3.95 7.06 5.89
C ARG A 38 -2.94 7.67 4.91
N VAL A 39 -2.33 6.86 4.05
CA VAL A 39 -1.44 7.32 2.98
C VAL A 39 -2.19 8.27 2.03
N THR A 40 -3.37 7.86 1.60
CA THR A 40 -4.25 8.66 0.73
C THR A 40 -4.59 10.01 1.36
N TRP A 41 -5.01 10.01 2.62
CA TRP A 41 -5.36 11.22 3.36
C TRP A 41 -4.17 12.17 3.54
N LEU A 42 -2.97 11.64 3.84
CA LEU A 42 -1.75 12.45 3.94
C LEU A 42 -1.35 13.05 2.59
N TRP A 43 -1.52 12.31 1.50
CA TRP A 43 -1.25 12.80 0.16
C TRP A 43 -2.23 13.92 -0.22
N HIS A 44 -3.52 13.73 0.05
CA HIS A 44 -4.56 14.75 -0.16
C HIS A 44 -4.27 16.04 0.62
N ARG A 45 -3.90 15.92 1.91
CA ARG A 45 -3.51 17.06 2.74
C ARG A 45 -2.31 17.78 2.16
N THR A 46 -1.31 17.04 1.70
CA THR A 46 -0.08 17.61 1.12
C THR A 46 -0.37 18.34 -0.19
N LEU A 47 -1.18 17.75 -1.08
CA LEU A 47 -1.57 18.39 -2.33
C LEU A 47 -2.41 19.66 -2.08
N SER A 48 -3.35 19.61 -1.13
CA SER A 48 -4.18 20.76 -0.77
C SER A 48 -3.37 21.90 -0.19
N ARG A 49 -2.29 21.62 0.55
CA ARG A 49 -1.34 22.64 1.04
C ARG A 49 -0.46 23.24 -0.04
N ARG A 50 -0.20 22.49 -1.12
CA ARG A 50 0.67 22.92 -2.22
C ARG A 50 -0.06 23.72 -3.30
N SER A 51 -1.35 23.48 -3.50
CA SER A 51 -2.13 24.12 -4.55
C SER A 51 -2.31 25.62 -4.28
N HIS A 52 -1.75 26.47 -5.15
CA HIS A 52 -2.01 27.92 -5.13
C HIS A 52 -3.46 28.27 -5.47
N LYS A 53 -4.19 27.39 -6.18
CA LYS A 53 -5.59 27.60 -6.61
C LYS A 53 -6.63 27.05 -5.64
N GLY A 54 -6.22 26.69 -4.43
CA GLY A 54 -7.12 26.13 -3.43
C GLY A 54 -7.21 24.61 -3.49
N TYR A 55 -7.73 24.10 -2.37
CA TYR A 55 -8.05 22.72 -2.03
C TYR A 55 -8.25 21.75 -3.19
N VAL A 56 -7.64 20.56 -3.11
CA VAL A 56 -7.91 19.48 -4.06
C VAL A 56 -9.24 18.83 -3.68
N THR A 57 -10.23 18.86 -4.56
CA THR A 57 -11.53 18.19 -4.31
C THR A 57 -11.34 16.69 -4.15
N TRP A 58 -12.22 16.04 -3.37
CA TRP A 58 -12.20 14.59 -3.22
C TRP A 58 -12.40 13.85 -4.55
N GLU A 59 -13.26 14.34 -5.44
CA GLU A 59 -13.45 13.77 -6.80
C GLU A 59 -12.16 13.77 -7.65
N ARG A 60 -11.31 14.79 -7.48
CA ARG A 60 -10.00 14.83 -8.14
C ARG A 60 -9.01 13.90 -7.44
N MET A 61 -9.11 13.80 -6.12
CA MET A 61 -8.30 12.87 -5.34
C MET A 61 -8.62 11.41 -5.67
N GLU A 62 -9.89 11.04 -5.84
CA GLU A 62 -10.33 9.71 -6.28
C GLU A 62 -9.68 9.30 -7.60
N ARG A 63 -9.66 10.20 -8.58
CA ARG A 63 -8.94 9.96 -9.85
C ARG A 63 -7.44 9.69 -9.66
N TYR A 64 -6.80 10.32 -8.68
CA TYR A 64 -5.40 10.03 -8.36
C TYR A 64 -5.23 8.71 -7.61
N ILE A 65 -6.13 8.40 -6.69
CA ILE A 65 -6.16 7.15 -5.94
C ILE A 65 -6.30 5.98 -6.92
N ASP A 66 -7.28 6.03 -7.83
CA ASP A 66 -7.55 4.96 -8.79
C ASP A 66 -6.40 4.77 -9.76
N ARG A 67 -5.73 5.86 -10.14
CA ARG A 67 -4.60 5.82 -11.06
C ARG A 67 -3.32 5.27 -10.44
N PHE A 68 -3.05 5.58 -9.18
CA PHE A 68 -1.71 5.39 -8.60
C PHE A 68 -1.67 4.45 -7.39
N ILE A 69 -2.75 4.37 -6.60
CA ILE A 69 -2.73 3.66 -5.32
C ILE A 69 -3.41 2.30 -5.46
N PRO A 70 -2.67 1.19 -5.38
CA PRO A 70 -3.22 -0.14 -5.60
C PRO A 70 -4.32 -0.49 -4.57
N PRO A 71 -5.31 -1.30 -4.95
CA PRO A 71 -6.33 -1.77 -4.03
C PRO A 71 -5.75 -2.77 -3.02
N VAL A 72 -6.35 -2.80 -1.83
CA VAL A 72 -5.99 -3.78 -0.80
C VAL A 72 -6.41 -5.17 -1.26
N ARG A 73 -5.46 -6.12 -1.24
CA ARG A 73 -5.68 -7.53 -1.54
C ARG A 73 -4.91 -8.40 -0.55
N ILE A 74 -5.40 -9.62 -0.33
CA ILE A 74 -4.64 -10.67 0.36
C ILE A 74 -3.79 -11.35 -0.71
N TYR A 75 -2.46 -11.29 -0.54
CA TYR A 75 -1.47 -11.77 -1.50
C TYR A 75 -0.88 -13.13 -1.12
N HIS A 76 -0.95 -13.48 0.16
CA HIS A 76 -0.24 -14.62 0.72
C HIS A 76 -1.14 -15.49 1.59
N PRO A 77 -0.91 -16.81 1.61
CA PRO A 77 -1.43 -17.67 2.68
C PRO A 77 -0.77 -17.32 4.01
N TYR A 78 -1.22 -17.93 5.10
CA TYR A 78 -0.65 -17.66 6.43
C TYR A 78 0.87 -17.88 6.45
N PRO A 79 1.61 -17.12 7.28
CA PRO A 79 3.06 -17.28 7.40
C PRO A 79 3.50 -18.72 7.68
N ILE A 80 2.74 -19.48 8.47
CA ILE A 80 3.05 -20.89 8.77
C ILE A 80 3.01 -21.78 7.52
N GLN A 81 2.18 -21.43 6.52
CA GLN A 81 2.10 -22.15 5.25
C GLN A 81 3.17 -21.67 4.26
N ARG A 82 3.52 -20.38 4.31
CA ARG A 82 4.47 -19.74 3.39
C ARG A 82 5.94 -19.94 3.80
N LEU A 83 6.21 -19.88 5.10
CA LEU A 83 7.55 -19.92 5.70
C LEU A 83 7.78 -21.20 6.51
N GLY A 84 6.75 -22.05 6.65
CA GLY A 84 6.90 -23.36 7.28
C GLY A 84 7.79 -24.26 6.44
N VAL A 85 8.93 -24.65 6.99
CA VAL A 85 9.85 -25.59 6.34
C VAL A 85 9.19 -26.98 6.32
N ARG A 86 8.82 -27.46 5.14
CA ARG A 86 8.46 -28.87 4.93
C ARG A 86 9.75 -29.68 4.75
N ILE A 87 10.23 -30.26 5.84
CA ILE A 87 11.40 -31.17 5.79
C ILE A 87 10.95 -32.46 5.11
N ARG A 88 11.53 -32.81 3.95
CA ARG A 88 11.26 -34.06 3.21
C ARG A 88 12.19 -35.22 3.62
N GLY A 89 12.80 -35.14 4.79
CA GLY A 89 13.75 -36.13 5.33
C GLY A 89 14.06 -35.86 6.81
N ARG A 90 14.80 -36.75 7.46
CA ARG A 90 15.23 -36.56 8.86
C ARG A 90 16.09 -35.29 8.98
N SER A 91 15.77 -34.47 9.98
CA SER A 91 16.51 -33.24 10.31
C SER A 91 18.01 -33.55 10.50
N PRO A 92 18.94 -32.79 9.89
CA PRO A 92 20.39 -33.04 10.02
C PRO A 92 20.95 -32.71 11.41
N VAL A 93 20.16 -32.05 12.26
CA VAL A 93 20.55 -31.74 13.64
C VAL A 93 20.08 -32.85 14.57
N ARG A 94 20.98 -33.81 14.78
CA ARG A 94 21.10 -34.63 15.99
C ARG A 94 22.58 -34.82 16.29
#